data_AF-A0A941B7Q1-F1
#
_entry.id   AF-A0A941B7Q1-F1
#
_cell.length_a   1.000
_cell.length_b   1.000
_cell.length_c   1.000
_cell.angle_alpha   90.00
_cell.angle_beta   90.00
_cell.angle_gamma   90.00
#
_symmetry.space_group_name_H-M   'P 1'
#
loop_
_entity.id
_entity.type
_entity.pdbx_description
1 polymer ?
#
loop_
_entity_poly.entity_id
_entity_poly.type
_entity_poly.pdbx_seq_one_letter_code
_entity_poly.pdbx_strand_id
1 'polypeptide(L)'
;MTSATFPRTRKHARIAAAAAGLAVALALTTGCSSDGDGGDGGGDKDSSSTASAEPTASADTGTAEAGDLDGNWLTTKGGKAVALVITGKQAGLFSTSGSICSGTAAETSDMRMITLKCTDGNKDRSEGMVDSVDSTTLKVTWDGFGSETYTRSEGEGLPPGLPTASLGS
;
A
#
# COMPACT_ATOMS: atom_id res chain seq x y z
N MET A 1 22.97 40.49 -53.81
CA MET A 1 24.35 40.34 -53.30
C MET A 1 24.42 41.01 -51.93
N THR A 2 24.30 40.23 -50.86
CA THR A 2 24.72 40.63 -49.51
C THR A 2 25.06 39.35 -48.76
N SER A 3 26.36 39.13 -48.53
CA SER A 3 26.91 38.02 -47.76
C SER A 3 27.01 38.43 -46.29
N ALA A 4 26.74 37.51 -45.37
CA ALA A 4 27.30 37.53 -44.03
C ALA A 4 27.53 36.09 -43.54
N THR A 5 28.63 35.91 -42.83
CA THR A 5 29.44 34.70 -42.76
C THR A 5 29.98 34.53 -41.33
N PHE A 6 29.85 33.31 -40.76
CA PHE A 6 30.52 32.69 -39.58
C PHE A 6 30.24 33.20 -38.14
N PRO A 7 30.54 32.45 -37.03
CA PRO A 7 31.12 31.09 -36.90
C PRO A 7 30.39 30.09 -35.97
N ARG A 8 30.82 28.81 -36.06
CA ARG A 8 30.59 27.69 -35.13
C ARG A 8 31.28 27.90 -33.78
N THR A 9 30.65 27.46 -32.69
CA THR A 9 31.36 27.01 -31.46
C THR A 9 30.81 25.66 -31.00
N ARG A 10 31.66 24.62 -31.14
CA ARG A 10 31.51 23.34 -30.45
C ARG A 10 32.10 23.49 -29.04
N LYS A 11 31.44 22.97 -28.02
CA LYS A 11 32.14 22.55 -26.80
C LYS A 11 31.77 21.11 -26.48
N HIS A 12 32.80 20.28 -26.57
CA HIS A 12 32.84 18.88 -26.20
C HIS A 12 32.77 18.75 -24.68
N ALA A 13 31.93 17.84 -24.16
CA ALA A 13 32.14 17.26 -22.85
C ALA A 13 32.31 15.75 -23.03
N ARG A 14 33.58 15.34 -23.14
CA ARG A 14 34.00 13.98 -22.82
C ARG A 14 34.33 13.98 -21.33
N ILE A 15 33.71 13.11 -20.54
CA ILE A 15 34.24 12.74 -19.23
C ILE A 15 34.32 11.23 -19.21
N ALA A 16 35.56 10.76 -19.00
CA ALA A 16 35.98 9.38 -19.02
C ALA A 16 35.79 8.70 -17.65
N ALA A 17 35.81 7.38 -17.70
CA ALA A 17 35.58 6.42 -16.62
C ALA A 17 36.70 6.33 -15.57
N ALA A 18 36.38 5.74 -14.42
CA ALA A 18 37.28 4.85 -13.68
C ALA A 18 36.47 3.91 -12.76
N ALA A 19 36.77 2.61 -12.84
CA ALA A 19 36.23 1.54 -12.02
C ALA A 19 37.13 1.27 -10.80
N ALA A 20 36.55 0.80 -9.69
CA ALA A 20 37.24 0.00 -8.67
C ALA A 20 36.22 -0.84 -7.91
N GLY A 21 36.33 -2.17 -8.04
CA GLY A 21 35.56 -3.13 -7.25
C GLY A 21 36.24 -3.43 -5.91
N LEU A 22 35.47 -4.00 -4.98
CA LEU A 22 35.98 -4.78 -3.85
C LEU A 22 34.88 -5.75 -3.41
N ALA A 23 35.12 -7.03 -3.66
CA ALA A 23 34.40 -8.14 -3.09
C ALA A 23 34.92 -8.39 -1.66
N VAL A 24 34.03 -8.56 -0.69
CA VAL A 24 34.35 -9.17 0.61
C VAL A 24 33.31 -10.25 0.87
N ALA A 25 33.74 -11.49 0.71
CA ALA A 25 33.07 -12.66 1.24
C ALA A 25 33.45 -12.79 2.73
N LEU A 26 32.47 -12.91 3.62
CA LEU A 26 32.69 -13.41 4.98
C LEU A 26 31.84 -14.67 5.19
N ALA A 27 32.54 -15.78 5.30
CA ALA A 27 31.98 -17.08 5.62
C ALA A 27 31.82 -17.26 7.15
N LEU A 28 30.64 -17.75 7.52
CA LEU A 28 30.35 -18.77 8.55
C LEU A 28 31.01 -18.69 9.94
N THR A 29 30.18 -18.44 10.97
CA THR A 29 30.28 -19.03 12.33
C THR A 29 28.84 -19.44 12.71
N THR A 30 28.40 -20.71 12.68
CA THR A 30 28.55 -21.85 13.62
C THR A 30 28.14 -21.61 15.08
N GLY A 31 27.22 -22.45 15.57
CA GLY A 31 26.87 -22.73 16.98
C GLY A 31 25.57 -22.05 17.44
N CYS A 32 24.44 -22.68 17.78
CA CYS A 32 24.12 -23.92 18.51
C CYS A 32 24.66 -23.96 19.94
N SER A 33 23.86 -23.59 20.96
CA SER A 33 23.58 -24.40 22.17
C SER A 33 22.83 -23.63 23.27
N SER A 34 22.15 -24.45 24.09
CA SER A 34 21.14 -24.25 25.13
C SER A 34 21.45 -23.38 26.36
N ASP A 35 20.35 -23.13 27.10
CA ASP A 35 20.14 -23.33 28.56
C ASP A 35 20.27 -22.14 29.55
N GLY A 36 19.37 -22.16 30.56
CA GLY A 36 19.42 -21.43 31.85
C GLY A 36 18.71 -20.07 31.86
N ASP A 37 17.48 -19.93 32.38
CA ASP A 37 17.01 -19.92 33.79
C ASP A 37 17.23 -18.61 34.58
N GLY A 38 16.12 -18.06 35.08
CA GLY A 38 16.05 -17.37 36.37
C GLY A 38 16.22 -15.84 36.42
N GLY A 39 15.22 -15.14 36.97
CA GLY A 39 15.46 -13.87 37.66
C GLY A 39 14.36 -12.81 37.61
N ASP A 40 13.52 -12.81 38.64
CA ASP A 40 12.45 -11.87 39.00
C ASP A 40 12.89 -10.39 39.20
N GLY A 41 11.95 -9.46 39.06
CA GLY A 41 12.19 -8.03 39.37
C GLY A 41 11.12 -7.08 38.83
N GLY A 42 10.00 -6.99 39.55
CA GLY A 42 8.80 -6.23 39.19
C GLY A 42 8.93 -4.70 39.04
N GLY A 43 7.86 -4.13 38.51
CA GLY A 43 7.69 -2.70 38.31
C GLY A 43 6.38 -2.35 37.62
N ASP A 44 5.26 -2.64 38.27
CA ASP A 44 3.92 -2.22 37.86
C ASP A 44 3.82 -0.69 37.70
N LYS A 45 3.29 -0.28 36.54
CA LYS A 45 2.43 0.91 36.38
C LYS A 45 1.72 0.88 35.02
N ASP A 46 0.52 0.33 35.08
CA ASP A 46 -0.72 0.79 34.43
C ASP A 46 -0.61 1.29 32.98
N SER A 47 -0.85 0.39 32.03
CA SER A 47 -1.28 0.74 30.69
C SER A 47 -2.76 0.36 30.56
N SER A 48 -3.61 1.38 30.75
CA SER A 48 -5.03 1.35 30.45
C SER A 48 -5.25 0.84 29.01
N SER A 49 -5.65 -0.42 28.90
CA SER A 49 -5.94 -1.11 27.65
C SER A 49 -7.33 -0.69 27.19
N THR A 50 -7.41 0.19 26.20
CA THR A 50 -8.68 0.43 25.51
C THR A 50 -8.89 -0.71 24.53
N ALA A 51 -9.96 -1.47 24.74
CA ALA A 51 -10.34 -2.63 23.94
C ALA A 51 -10.48 -2.27 22.45
N SER A 52 -9.64 -2.87 21.61
CA SER A 52 -9.95 -3.02 20.19
C SER A 52 -11.06 -4.05 20.07
N ALA A 53 -12.23 -3.62 19.58
CA ALA A 53 -13.27 -4.53 19.15
C ALA A 53 -12.79 -5.26 17.88
N GLU A 54 -12.53 -6.55 17.99
CA GLU A 54 -12.37 -7.44 16.84
C GLU A 54 -13.74 -7.63 16.17
N PRO A 55 -13.89 -7.39 14.86
CA PRO A 55 -15.06 -7.89 14.16
C PRO A 55 -14.88 -9.41 13.97
N THR A 56 -15.79 -10.18 14.56
CA THR A 56 -15.92 -11.62 14.35
C THR A 56 -16.23 -11.90 12.87
N ALA A 57 -15.26 -12.47 12.15
CA ALA A 57 -15.42 -12.95 10.80
C ALA A 57 -16.16 -14.31 10.83
N SER A 58 -17.34 -14.36 10.23
CA SER A 58 -18.02 -15.62 9.90
C SER A 58 -17.86 -15.84 8.40
N ALA A 59 -17.14 -16.89 8.04
CA ALA A 59 -16.84 -17.28 6.67
C ALA A 59 -18.10 -17.75 5.93
N ASP A 60 -18.26 -17.39 4.64
CA ASP A 60 -18.37 -18.38 3.53
C ASP A 60 -18.32 -17.72 2.13
N THR A 61 -17.32 -18.15 1.36
CA THR A 61 -17.12 -18.20 -0.10
C THR A 61 -17.73 -17.17 -1.06
N GLY A 62 -16.89 -16.23 -1.50
CA GLY A 62 -16.73 -15.89 -2.92
C GLY A 62 -15.25 -16.04 -3.28
N THR A 63 -14.90 -16.94 -4.20
CA THR A 63 -13.50 -17.20 -4.55
C THR A 63 -12.92 -16.00 -5.30
N ALA A 64 -12.39 -15.03 -4.54
CA ALA A 64 -11.32 -14.18 -5.03
C ALA A 64 -10.13 -15.10 -5.29
N GLU A 65 -9.75 -15.27 -6.56
CA GLU A 65 -8.48 -15.91 -6.90
C GLU A 65 -7.37 -15.19 -6.12
N ALA A 66 -6.63 -15.95 -5.32
CA ALA A 66 -5.56 -15.40 -4.51
C ALA A 66 -4.53 -14.76 -5.45
N GLY A 67 -4.45 -13.43 -5.41
CA GLY A 67 -3.54 -12.67 -6.27
C GLY A 67 -4.20 -11.62 -7.15
N ASP A 68 -5.53 -11.53 -7.24
CA ASP A 68 -6.19 -10.41 -7.93
C ASP A 68 -6.31 -9.17 -7.02
N LEU A 69 -6.06 -7.99 -7.60
CA LEU A 69 -6.18 -6.69 -6.94
C LEU A 69 -7.64 -6.24 -6.78
N ASP A 70 -8.54 -6.74 -7.62
CA ASP A 70 -9.95 -6.39 -7.59
C ASP A 70 -10.55 -6.70 -6.23
N GLY A 71 -11.30 -5.75 -5.70
CA GLY A 71 -11.93 -5.90 -4.38
C GLY A 71 -12.14 -4.58 -3.65
N ASN A 72 -12.80 -4.70 -2.51
CA ASN A 72 -12.96 -3.63 -1.53
C ASN A 72 -11.93 -3.87 -0.42
N TRP A 73 -11.15 -2.85 -0.11
CA TRP A 73 -10.00 -2.93 0.77
C TRP A 73 -10.12 -1.86 1.85
N LEU A 74 -10.05 -2.26 3.11
CA LEU A 74 -10.25 -1.37 4.26
C LEU A 74 -8.99 -1.30 5.12
N THR A 75 -8.67 -0.11 5.61
CA THR A 75 -7.63 0.07 6.63
C THR A 75 -7.99 1.23 7.56
N THR A 76 -7.25 1.35 8.66
CA THR A 76 -7.28 2.53 9.52
C THR A 76 -5.87 3.08 9.67
N LYS A 77 -5.68 4.37 9.34
CA LYS A 77 -4.41 5.08 9.55
C LYS A 77 -4.67 6.42 10.21
N GLY A 78 -3.93 6.74 11.28
CA GLY A 78 -4.12 7.98 12.04
C GLY A 78 -5.54 8.14 12.63
N GLY A 79 -6.17 7.03 13.02
CA GLY A 79 -7.55 7.02 13.51
C GLY A 79 -8.58 7.47 12.48
N LYS A 80 -8.32 7.24 11.18
CA LYS A 80 -9.26 7.46 10.07
C LYS A 80 -9.44 6.16 9.32
N ALA A 81 -10.69 5.76 9.12
CA ALA A 81 -11.02 4.65 8.24
C ALA A 81 -10.82 5.10 6.78
N VAL A 82 -10.25 4.20 5.99
CA VAL A 82 -9.93 4.38 4.58
C VAL A 82 -10.45 3.17 3.82
N ALA A 83 -11.23 3.42 2.77
CA ALA A 83 -11.71 2.40 1.85
C ALA A 83 -11.07 2.62 0.47
N LEU A 84 -10.44 1.59 -0.06
CA LEU A 84 -9.89 1.51 -1.40
C LEU A 84 -10.70 0.47 -2.18
N VAL A 85 -11.27 0.86 -3.31
CA VAL A 85 -12.06 -0.02 -4.19
C VAL A 85 -11.32 -0.13 -5.50
N ILE A 86 -11.06 -1.35 -5.94
CA ILE A 86 -10.40 -1.65 -7.21
C ILE A 86 -11.32 -2.53 -8.05
N THR A 87 -11.52 -2.17 -9.31
CA THR A 87 -12.32 -2.92 -10.27
C THR A 87 -11.67 -2.84 -11.65
N GLY A 88 -11.14 -3.97 -12.13
CA GLY A 88 -10.26 -4.04 -13.27
C GLY A 88 -9.09 -3.05 -13.14
N LYS A 89 -9.07 -2.04 -14.02
CA LYS A 89 -8.01 -1.01 -14.03
C LYS A 89 -8.36 0.24 -13.23
N GLN A 90 -9.56 0.33 -12.69
CA GLN A 90 -10.04 1.53 -11.99
C GLN A 90 -9.82 1.39 -10.49
N ALA A 91 -9.49 2.51 -9.85
CA ALA A 91 -9.31 2.58 -8.42
C ALA A 91 -9.98 3.84 -7.84
N GLY A 92 -10.63 3.68 -6.70
CA GLY A 92 -11.22 4.78 -5.92
C GLY A 92 -10.83 4.65 -4.45
N LEU A 93 -10.55 5.77 -3.79
CA LEU A 93 -10.20 5.81 -2.38
C LEU A 93 -11.03 6.85 -1.64
N PHE A 94 -11.55 6.47 -0.47
CA PHE A 94 -12.36 7.31 0.38
C PHE A 94 -11.79 7.27 1.80
N SER A 95 -11.58 8.45 2.38
CA SER A 95 -11.21 8.59 3.79
C SER A 95 -12.34 9.25 4.56
N THR A 96 -12.57 8.81 5.79
CA THR A 96 -13.48 9.47 6.75
C THR A 96 -13.09 10.90 7.10
N SER A 97 -11.88 11.34 6.72
CA SER A 97 -11.46 12.75 6.78
C SER A 97 -12.05 13.63 5.66
N GLY A 98 -12.78 13.06 4.70
CA GLY A 98 -13.39 13.77 3.57
C GLY A 98 -12.60 13.71 2.26
N SER A 99 -11.43 13.07 2.24
CA SER A 99 -10.65 12.89 1.01
C SER A 99 -11.30 11.84 0.11
N ILE A 100 -11.55 12.21 -1.14
CA ILE A 100 -12.07 11.33 -2.19
C ILE A 100 -11.07 11.36 -3.34
N CYS A 101 -10.54 10.19 -3.70
CA CYS A 101 -9.54 10.06 -4.74
C CYS A 101 -9.99 9.05 -5.79
N SER A 102 -9.67 9.32 -7.05
CA SER A 102 -10.00 8.46 -8.19
C SER A 102 -8.82 8.32 -9.13
N GLY A 103 -8.67 7.16 -9.75
CA GLY A 103 -7.66 6.90 -10.75
C GLY A 103 -7.61 5.44 -11.17
N THR A 104 -6.41 4.87 -11.22
CA THR A 104 -6.18 3.54 -11.80
C THR A 104 -5.32 2.65 -10.94
N ALA A 105 -5.54 1.34 -11.04
CA ALA A 105 -4.61 0.30 -10.61
C ALA A 105 -4.19 -0.50 -11.85
N ALA A 106 -2.89 -0.55 -12.16
CA ALA A 106 -2.40 -1.20 -13.37
C ALA A 106 -1.02 -1.82 -13.17
N GLU A 107 -0.74 -2.86 -13.94
CA GLU A 107 0.60 -3.44 -14.06
C GLU A 107 1.49 -2.59 -14.97
N THR A 108 2.70 -2.31 -14.51
CA THR A 108 3.78 -1.65 -15.25
C THR A 108 5.08 -2.41 -14.98
N SER A 109 5.63 -3.07 -16.00
CA SER A 109 6.92 -3.77 -15.90
C SER A 109 6.98 -4.76 -14.72
N ASP A 110 5.98 -5.64 -14.62
CA ASP A 110 5.79 -6.63 -13.53
C ASP A 110 5.53 -6.03 -12.14
N MET A 111 5.39 -4.71 -12.03
CA MET A 111 5.03 -4.00 -10.79
C MET A 111 3.60 -3.50 -10.87
N ARG A 112 2.81 -3.73 -9.82
CA ARG A 112 1.44 -3.24 -9.73
C ARG A 112 1.42 -1.87 -9.06
N MET A 113 0.95 -0.87 -9.79
CA MET A 113 0.92 0.53 -9.36
C MET A 113 -0.51 1.04 -9.24
N ILE A 114 -0.76 1.81 -8.20
CA ILE A 114 -1.99 2.56 -7.95
C ILE A 114 -1.68 4.04 -8.12
N THR A 115 -2.41 4.73 -8.99
CA THR A 115 -2.26 6.16 -9.23
C THR A 115 -3.60 6.83 -9.05
N LEU A 116 -3.71 7.75 -8.08
CA LEU A 116 -4.94 8.42 -7.71
C LEU A 116 -4.77 9.94 -7.72
N LYS A 117 -5.87 10.63 -7.97
CA LYS A 117 -5.99 12.07 -7.78
C LYS A 117 -7.10 12.36 -6.79
N CYS A 118 -6.78 13.09 -5.73
CA CYS A 118 -7.74 13.47 -4.70
C CYS A 118 -8.38 14.83 -5.00
N THR A 119 -9.69 14.95 -4.74
CA THR A 119 -10.47 16.18 -4.98
C THR A 119 -10.07 17.34 -4.09
N ASP A 120 -9.49 17.05 -2.92
CA ASP A 120 -8.98 18.01 -1.94
C ASP A 120 -7.52 18.43 -2.20
N GLY A 121 -6.88 17.88 -3.25
CA GLY A 121 -5.49 18.14 -3.58
C GLY A 121 -4.46 17.43 -2.69
N ASN A 122 -4.89 16.57 -1.76
CA ASN A 122 -4.00 15.74 -0.97
C ASN A 122 -3.20 14.77 -1.87
N LYS A 123 -1.93 14.53 -1.53
CA LYS A 123 -0.99 13.66 -2.26
C LYS A 123 -0.52 12.41 -1.48
N ASP A 124 -0.91 12.26 -0.22
CA ASP A 124 -0.53 11.15 0.66
C ASP A 124 -0.81 9.78 0.03
N ARG A 125 -1.84 9.68 -0.82
CA ARG A 125 -2.20 8.43 -1.53
C ARG A 125 -2.30 8.63 -3.03
N SER A 126 -1.46 9.48 -3.63
CA SER A 126 -1.49 9.71 -5.08
C SER A 126 -0.76 8.64 -5.88
N GLU A 127 0.34 8.09 -5.36
CA GLU A 127 1.16 7.08 -6.03
C GLU A 127 1.50 5.96 -5.06
N GLY A 128 1.05 4.74 -5.34
CA GLY A 128 1.21 3.58 -4.47
C GLY A 128 1.72 2.37 -5.23
N MET A 129 2.74 1.71 -4.67
CA MET A 129 3.23 0.42 -5.16
C MET A 129 2.58 -0.70 -4.37
N VAL A 130 2.00 -1.69 -5.04
CA VAL A 130 1.48 -2.89 -4.41
C VAL A 130 2.65 -3.79 -4.04
N ASP A 131 2.89 -3.95 -2.75
CA ASP A 131 3.95 -4.81 -2.22
C ASP A 131 3.55 -6.29 -2.27
N SER A 132 2.30 -6.58 -1.89
CA SER A 132 1.74 -7.93 -1.86
C SER A 132 0.21 -7.87 -1.89
N VAL A 133 -0.40 -8.90 -2.49
CA VAL A 133 -1.85 -9.11 -2.43
C VAL A 133 -2.12 -10.60 -2.30
N ASP A 134 -3.03 -10.94 -1.39
CA ASP A 134 -3.60 -12.27 -1.23
C ASP A 134 -5.14 -12.17 -1.16
N SER A 135 -5.80 -13.27 -0.80
CA SER A 135 -7.26 -13.33 -0.73
C SER A 135 -7.86 -12.40 0.33
N THR A 136 -7.10 -11.98 1.34
CA THR A 136 -7.60 -11.21 2.49
C THR A 136 -6.83 -9.92 2.74
N THR A 137 -5.61 -9.81 2.25
CA THR A 137 -4.70 -8.72 2.57
C THR A 137 -4.14 -8.09 1.31
N LEU A 138 -4.09 -6.76 1.30
CA LEU A 138 -3.41 -5.96 0.30
C LEU A 138 -2.44 -5.02 1.02
N LYS A 139 -1.16 -5.07 0.67
CA LYS A 139 -0.15 -4.16 1.17
C LYS A 139 0.27 -3.19 0.07
N VAL A 140 0.20 -1.90 0.36
CA VAL A 140 0.58 -0.82 -0.56
C VAL A 140 1.56 0.11 0.13
N THR A 141 2.65 0.44 -0.55
CA THR A 141 3.56 1.51 -0.14
C THR A 141 3.30 2.76 -0.95
N TRP A 142 2.84 3.82 -0.28
CA TRP A 142 2.56 5.11 -0.89
C TRP A 142 3.80 6.01 -0.87
N ASP A 143 4.09 6.66 -2.00
CA ASP A 143 5.22 7.58 -2.12
C ASP A 143 5.06 8.74 -1.12
N GLY A 144 6.13 9.02 -0.36
CA GLY A 144 6.16 10.05 0.68
C GLY A 144 5.26 9.82 1.91
N PHE A 145 4.35 8.83 1.90
CA PHE A 145 3.38 8.58 2.98
C PHE A 145 3.56 7.23 3.69
N GLY A 146 4.36 6.34 3.11
CA GLY A 146 4.73 5.04 3.67
C GLY A 146 3.69 3.95 3.46
N SER A 147 3.92 2.80 4.08
CA SER A 147 3.10 1.61 3.85
C SER A 147 1.75 1.65 4.56
N GLU A 148 0.78 0.99 3.94
CA GLU A 148 -0.53 0.67 4.47
C GLU A 148 -0.85 -0.79 4.21
N THR A 149 -1.48 -1.44 5.19
CA THR A 149 -2.01 -2.79 5.05
C THR A 149 -3.52 -2.70 5.12
N TYR A 150 -4.15 -3.21 4.08
CA TYR A 150 -5.58 -3.24 3.90
C TYR A 150 -6.08 -4.66 4.07
N THR A 151 -7.25 -4.79 4.69
CA THR A 151 -8.00 -6.03 4.79
C THR A 151 -9.12 -6.00 3.76
N ARG A 152 -9.32 -7.11 3.05
CA ARG A 152 -10.42 -7.26 2.11
C ARG A 152 -11.73 -7.18 2.89
N SER A 153 -12.63 -6.34 2.41
CA SER A 153 -14.01 -6.32 2.87
C SER A 153 -14.83 -7.15 1.90
N GLU A 154 -15.35 -8.26 2.39
CA GLU A 154 -16.40 -9.00 1.68
C GLU A 154 -17.68 -8.18 1.77
N GLY A 155 -18.27 -7.87 0.61
CA GLY A 155 -19.38 -6.93 0.48
C GLY A 155 -20.46 -7.49 -0.40
N GLU A 156 -21.05 -8.63 -0.02
CA GLU A 156 -22.32 -9.09 -0.58
C GLU A 156 -23.30 -9.31 0.58
N GLY A 157 -24.00 -8.23 0.94
CA GLY A 157 -25.03 -8.26 1.94
C GLY A 157 -25.43 -6.86 2.36
N LEU A 158 -26.68 -6.48 2.08
CA LEU A 158 -27.33 -5.42 2.83
C LEU A 158 -27.30 -5.84 4.31
N PRO A 159 -26.82 -5.00 5.25
CA PRO A 159 -26.88 -5.35 6.67
C PRO A 159 -28.29 -5.81 7.04
N PRO A 160 -28.43 -6.91 7.79
CA PRO A 160 -29.75 -7.38 8.21
C PRO A 160 -30.46 -6.24 8.97
N GLY A 161 -31.69 -5.94 8.58
CA GLY A 161 -32.47 -4.83 9.14
C GLY A 161 -32.63 -3.60 8.25
N LEU A 162 -32.04 -3.59 7.04
CA LEU A 162 -32.50 -2.67 6.00
C LEU A 162 -33.93 -3.04 5.59
N PRO A 163 -34.91 -2.13 5.74
CA PRO A 163 -36.28 -2.41 5.32
C PRO A 163 -36.32 -2.54 3.80
N THR A 164 -36.35 -3.78 3.29
CA THR A 164 -36.70 -4.11 1.89
C THR A 164 -38.20 -3.97 1.62
N ALA A 165 -38.90 -3.18 2.43
CA ALA A 165 -40.32 -2.99 2.34
C ALA A 165 -40.67 -2.09 1.15
N SER A 166 -41.16 -2.75 0.09
CA SER A 166 -42.15 -2.28 -0.88
C SER A 166 -41.79 -1.02 -1.69
N LEU A 167 -41.22 -1.23 -2.87
CA LEU A 167 -41.60 -0.41 -4.02
C LEU A 167 -43.02 -0.86 -4.40
N GLY A 168 -44.01 -0.06 -3.99
CA GLY A 168 -45.43 -0.33 -4.20
C GLY A 168 -45.76 -0.67 -5.66
N SER A 169 -46.62 -1.67 -5.84
CA SER A 169 -47.22 -2.04 -7.12
C SER A 169 -48.19 -1.00 -7.64
#